data_AF-A0A920RZL4-F1
#
_entry.id   AF-A0A920RZL4-F1
#
_cell.length_a   1.000
_cell.length_b   1.000
_cell.length_c   1.000
_cell.angle_alpha   90.00
_cell.angle_beta   90.00
_cell.angle_gamma   90.00
#
_symmetry.space_group_name_H-M   'P 1'
#
loop_
_entity.id
_entity.type
_entity.pdbx_description
1 polymer ?
#
loop_
_entity_poly.entity_id
_entity_poly.type
_entity_poly.pdbx_seq_one_letter_code
_entity_poly.pdbx_strand_id
1 'polypeptide(L)' 'MFLNPYMDVTIDDLLKGMIIVSGNDASVALAEHLAGSEETFQNT' A
#
# COMPACT_ATOMS: atom_id res chain seq x y z
N MET A 1 -1.04 6.05 6.88
CA MET A 1 -0.79 5.32 8.14
C MET A 1 0.65 5.50 8.66
N PHE A 2 1.44 6.41 8.05
CA PHE A 2 2.81 6.76 8.40
C PHE A 2 3.78 5.58 8.36
N LEU A 3 3.76 4.82 7.26
CA LEU A 3 4.69 3.70 7.04
C LEU A 3 6.15 4.16 7.04
N ASN A 4 7.03 3.32 7.58
CA ASN A 4 8.48 3.45 7.43
C ASN A 4 8.97 2.41 6.40
N PRO A 5 9.91 2.75 5.49
CA PRO A 5 10.40 1.82 4.47
C PRO A 5 10.98 0.49 4.98
N TYR A 6 11.41 0.42 6.24
CA TYR A 6 11.96 -0.80 6.86
C TYR A 6 11.00 -1.48 7.83
N MET A 7 9.72 -1.07 7.82
CA MET A 7 8.69 -1.66 8.67
C MET A 7 8.07 -2.86 7.96
N ASP A 8 8.10 -4.02 8.63
CA ASP A 8 7.30 -5.16 8.22
C ASP A 8 5.83 -4.92 8.63
N VAL A 9 4.93 -4.97 7.66
CA VAL A 9 3.48 -4.80 7.85
C VAL A 9 2.72 -5.90 7.12
N THR A 10 1.56 -6.30 7.65
CA THR A 10 0.72 -7.30 6.98
C THR A 10 -0.18 -6.64 5.94
N ILE A 11 -0.70 -7.44 4.99
CA ILE A 11 -1.71 -6.96 4.02
C ILE A 11 -2.98 -6.46 4.73
N ASP A 12 -3.38 -7.08 5.84
CA ASP A 12 -4.55 -6.65 6.62
C ASP A 12 -4.32 -5.26 7.25
N ASP A 13 -3.13 -4.97 7.75
CA ASP A 13 -2.78 -3.65 8.28
C ASP A 13 -2.82 -2.57 7.17
N LEU A 14 -2.28 -2.89 5.99
CA LEU A 14 -2.32 -2.00 4.83
C LEU A 14 -3.76 -1.75 4.36
N LEU A 15 -4.59 -2.79 4.29
CA LEU A 15 -6.00 -2.67 3.91
C LEU A 15 -6.77 -1.81 4.92
N LYS A 16 -6.56 -2.02 6.22
CA LYS A 16 -7.16 -1.17 7.27
C LYS A 16 -6.67 0.27 7.17
N GLY A 17 -5.38 0.49 6.94
CA GLY A 17 -4.81 1.83 6.75
C GLY A 17 -5.38 2.56 5.53
N MET A 18 -5.52 1.86 4.40
CA MET A 18 -6.10 2.40 3.18
C MET A 18 -7.60 2.69 3.36
N ILE A 19 -8.38 1.76 3.92
CA ILE A 19 -9.84 1.87 3.96
C ILE A 19 -10.31 2.81 5.08
N ILE A 20 -9.76 2.70 6.29
CA ILE A 20 -10.27 3.40 7.48
C ILE A 20 -9.80 4.85 7.51
N VAL A 21 -8.54 5.09 7.17
CA VAL A 21 -7.92 6.43 7.27
C VAL A 21 -7.48 7.00 5.92
N SER A 22 -7.89 6.39 4.81
CA SER A 22 -7.54 6.83 3.45
C SER A 22 -6.02 7.01 3.27
N GLY A 23 -5.23 6.10 3.84
CA GLY A 23 -3.78 6.19 3.85
C GLY A 23 -3.17 6.01 2.46
N ASN A 24 -2.69 7.11 1.85
CA ASN A 24 -2.06 7.06 0.53
C ASN A 24 -0.81 6.17 0.49
N ASP A 25 -0.02 6.18 1.57
CA ASP A 25 1.14 5.32 1.74
C ASP A 25 0.78 3.82 1.69
N ALA A 26 -0.36 3.46 2.28
CA ALA A 26 -0.88 2.10 2.22
C ALA A 26 -1.33 1.70 0.81
N SER A 27 -1.98 2.64 0.09
CA SER A 27 -2.41 2.43 -1.30
C SER A 27 -1.22 2.17 -2.22
N VAL A 28 -0.16 2.97 -2.10
CA VAL A 28 1.07 2.81 -2.89
C VAL A 28 1.74 1.46 -2.58
N ALA A 29 1.95 1.15 -1.30
CA ALA A 29 2.57 -0.11 -0.90
C ALA A 29 1.80 -1.35 -1.41
N LEU A 30 0.46 -1.29 -1.40
CA LEU A 30 -0.40 -2.35 -1.96
C LEU A 30 -0.27 -2.45 -3.49
N ALA A 31 -0.27 -1.31 -4.20
CA ALA A 31 -0.13 -1.29 -5.65
C ALA A 31 1.21 -1.89 -6.10
N GLU A 32 2.31 -1.50 -5.45
CA GLU A 32 3.64 -2.02 -5.72
C GLU A 32 3.76 -3.50 -5.35
N HIS A 33 3.15 -3.96 -4.25
CA HIS A 33 3.16 -5.37 -3.88
C HIS A 33 2.41 -6.25 -4.89
N LEU A 34 1.30 -5.75 -5.44
CA LEU A 34 0.45 -6.51 -6.38
C LEU A 34 1.00 -6.54 -7.81
N ALA A 35 1.52 -5.41 -8.31
CA ALA A 35 1.88 -5.24 -9.71
C ALA A 35 3.37 -4.91 -9.94
N GLY A 36 4.17 -4.83 -8.89
CA GLY A 36 5.60 -4.49 -8.94
C GLY A 36 5.91 -3.00 -9.02
N SER A 37 4.98 -2.17 -9.50
CA SER A 37 5.08 -0.69 -9.46
C SER A 37 3.69 -0.03 -9.53
N GLU A 38 3.60 1.23 -9.09
CA GLU A 38 2.37 2.04 -9.24
C GLU A 38 1.94 2.20 -10.71
N GLU A 39 2.90 2.43 -11.61
CA GLU A 39 2.62 2.60 -13.04
C GLU A 39 2.06 1.32 -13.65
N THR A 40 2.63 0.16 -13.29
CA THR A 40 2.11 -1.14 -13.76
C THR A 40 0.71 -1.40 -13.19
N PHE A 41 0.48 -1.08 -11.91
CA PHE A 41 -0.83 -1.22 -11.28
C PHE A 41 -1.90 -0.37 -11.98
N GLN A 42 -1.57 0.88 -12.33
CA GLN A 42 -2.51 1.79 -13.00
C GLN A 42 -2.89 1.35 -14.42
N ASN A 43 -1.95 0.70 -15.13
CA ASN A 43 -2.10 0.33 -16.54
C ASN A 43 -2.46 -1.15 -16.75
N THR A 44 -2.80 -1.87 -15.69
CA THR A 44 -3.37 -3.23 -15.76
C THR A 44 -4.87 -3.14 -16.03
#